data_AF-A0A3B9M221-F1
#
_entry.id   AF-A0A3B9M221-F1
#
_cell.length_a   1.000
_cell.length_b   1.000
_cell.length_c   1.000
_cell.angle_alpha   90.00
_cell.angle_beta   90.00
_cell.angle_gamma   90.00
#
_symmetry.space_group_name_H-M   'P 1'
#
loop_
_entity.id
_entity.type
_entity.pdbx_description
1 polymer ?
#
loop_
_entity_poly.entity_id
_entity_poly.type
_entity_poly.pdbx_seq_one_letter_code
_entity_poly.pdbx_strand_id
1 'polypeptide(L)' 'MENTVIYVVSDSLGETAEFVARAAAIQFNANGTFEIRRVPYVNNRATLEEVMEEASGTCSIIAYTLVIP' A
#
# COMPACT_ATOMS: atom_id res chain seq x y z
N MET A 1 4.20 15.22 12.99
CA MET A 1 4.68 13.88 12.63
C MET A 1 4.17 13.63 11.23
N GLU A 2 5.04 13.27 10.29
CA GLU A 2 4.61 12.94 8.94
C GLU A 2 3.73 11.68 9.00
N ASN A 3 2.57 11.74 8.37
CA ASN A 3 1.64 10.62 8.30
C ASN A 3 2.17 9.63 7.25
N THR A 4 2.58 8.43 7.66
CA THR A 4 3.07 7.41 6.72
C THR A 4 1.90 6.90 5.88
N VAL A 5 2.09 6.81 4.56
CA VAL A 5 1.07 6.25 3.66
C VAL A 5 1.44 4.81 3.33
N ILE A 6 0.57 3.86 3.63
CA ILE A 6 0.72 2.47 3.20
C ILE A 6 -0.14 2.26 1.97
N TYR A 7 0.50 2.17 0.80
CA TYR A 7 -0.15 1.79 -0.44
C TYR A 7 -0.31 0.28 -0.48
N VAL A 8 -1.55 -0.18 -0.58
CA VAL A 8 -1.90 -1.59 -0.74
C VAL A 8 -2.22 -1.84 -2.21
N VAL A 9 -1.27 -2.45 -2.92
CA VAL A 9 -1.32 -2.66 -4.37
C VAL A 9 -1.66 -4.12 -4.68
N SER A 10 -2.72 -4.37 -5.44
CA SER A 10 -3.17 -5.74 -5.72
C SER A 10 -3.66 -5.89 -7.15
N ASP A 11 -3.40 -7.04 -7.77
CA ASP A 11 -4.02 -7.46 -9.03
C ASP A 11 -5.49 -7.90 -8.84
N SER A 12 -5.94 -8.02 -7.59
CA SER A 12 -7.32 -8.28 -7.17
C SER A 12 -7.80 -7.18 -6.20
N LEU A 13 -8.51 -7.53 -5.12
CA LEU A 13 -9.09 -6.58 -4.17
C LEU A 13 -8.09 -5.93 -3.20
N GLY A 14 -7.01 -6.63 -2.85
CA GLY A 14 -5.99 -6.16 -1.90
C GLY A 14 -6.32 -6.33 -0.40
N GLU A 15 -7.41 -7.01 -0.04
CA GLU A 15 -7.80 -7.18 1.37
C GLU A 15 -6.75 -7.92 2.20
N THR A 16 -6.12 -8.96 1.63
CA THR A 16 -5.07 -9.72 2.31
C THR A 16 -3.89 -8.84 2.70
N ALA A 17 -3.38 -8.04 1.76
CA ALA A 17 -2.28 -7.12 2.03
C ALA A 17 -2.68 -6.02 3.02
N GLU A 18 -3.91 -5.50 2.94
CA GLU A 18 -4.43 -4.54 3.91
C GLU A 18 -4.45 -5.11 5.33
N PHE A 19 -5.00 -6.31 5.53
CA PHE A 19 -5.05 -6.93 6.86
C PHE A 19 -3.66 -7.15 7.43
N VAL A 20 -2.72 -7.64 6.62
CA VAL A 20 -1.33 -7.86 7.05
C VAL A 20 -0.65 -6.53 7.38
N ALA A 21 -0.82 -5.50 6.56
CA ALA A 21 -0.26 -4.18 6.81
C ALA A 21 -0.78 -3.56 8.11
N ARG A 22 -2.09 -3.65 8.37
CA ARG A 22 -2.68 -3.19 9.65
C ARG A 22 -2.12 -3.95 10.84
N ALA A 23 -2.06 -5.28 10.75
CA ALA A 23 -1.53 -6.10 11.83
C ALA A 23 -0.05 -5.79 12.13
N ALA A 24 0.75 -5.58 11.09
CA ALA A 24 2.15 -5.18 11.23
C ALA A 24 2.29 -3.78 11.85
N ALA A 25 1.52 -2.80 11.39
CA ALA A 25 1.58 -1.43 11.90
C ALA A 25 1.26 -1.34 13.40
N ILE A 26 0.35 -2.17 13.91
CA ILE A 26 0.04 -2.28 15.34
C ILE A 26 1.29 -2.66 16.15
N GLN A 27 2.19 -3.50 15.63
CA GLN A 27 3.41 -3.92 16.34
C GLN A 27 4.39 -2.76 16.60
N PHE A 28 4.28 -1.68 15.83
CA PHE A 28 5.15 -0.51 15.93
C PHE A 28 4.51 0.67 16.67
N ASN A 29 3.39 0.44 17.38
CA ASN A 29 2.60 1.49 18.02
C ASN A 29 2.22 2.62 17.05
N ALA A 30 2.08 2.33 15.75
CA ALA A 30 1.74 3.31 14.72
C ALA A 30 0.25 3.70 14.76
N ASN A 31 -0.45 3.46 15.87
CA ASN A 31 -1.88 3.72 15.97
C ASN A 31 -2.19 5.20 15.72
N GLY A 32 -2.84 5.48 14.60
CA GLY A 32 -3.22 6.84 14.20
C GLY A 32 -2.13 7.66 13.51
N THR A 33 -0.98 7.05 13.16
CA THR A 33 0.14 7.73 12.47
C THR A 33 0.37 7.22 11.04
N PHE A 34 -0.53 6.38 10.53
CA PHE A 34 -0.52 5.94 9.14
C PHE A 34 -1.91 5.97 8.53
N GLU A 35 -1.95 6.15 7.21
CA GLU A 35 -3.13 5.89 6.40
C GLU A 35 -2.90 4.68 5.50
N ILE A 36 -3.96 3.97 5.16
CA ILE A 36 -3.92 2.92 4.14
C ILE A 36 -4.63 3.42 2.90
N ARG A 37 -3.93 3.40 1.76
CA ARG A 37 -4.46 3.71 0.44
C ARG A 37 -4.49 2.45 -0.40
N ARG A 38 -5.68 1.96 -0.73
CA ARG A 38 -5.82 0.71 -1.48
C ARG A 38 -5.92 0.98 -2.97
N VAL A 39 -5.12 0.28 -3.76
CA VAL A 39 -5.10 0.34 -5.22
C VAL A 39 -5.37 -1.08 -5.76
N PRO A 40 -6.66 -1.43 -5.95
CA PRO A 40 -7.05 -2.74 -6.47
C PRO A 40 -6.89 -2.83 -7.99
N TYR A 41 -6.93 -4.05 -8.52
CA TYR A 41 -6.94 -4.36 -9.96
C TYR A 41 -5.75 -3.79 -10.76
N VAL A 42 -4.57 -3.69 -10.13
CA VAL A 42 -3.33 -3.30 -10.80
C VAL A 42 -2.84 -4.47 -11.65
N ASN A 43 -3.21 -4.44 -12.92
CA ASN A 43 -2.97 -5.51 -13.90
C ASN A 43 -2.06 -5.08 -15.06
N ASN A 44 -1.55 -3.85 -15.02
CA ASN A 44 -0.70 -3.30 -16.07
C ASN A 44 0.37 -2.39 -15.46
N ARG A 45 1.47 -2.24 -16.21
CA ARG A 45 2.65 -1.48 -15.76
C ARG A 45 2.39 0.02 -15.66
N ALA A 46 1.53 0.60 -16.50
CA ALA A 46 1.25 2.04 -16.46
C ALA A 46 0.59 2.44 -15.14
N THR A 47 -0.43 1.69 -14.70
CA THR A 47 -1.06 1.92 -13.39
C THR A 47 -0.07 1.72 -12.25
N LEU A 48 0.83 0.73 -12.33
CA LEU A 48 1.87 0.54 -11.33
C LEU A 48 2.83 1.73 -11.27
N GLU A 49 3.24 2.26 -12.43
CA GLU A 49 4.13 3.43 -12.54
C GLU A 49 3.47 4.69 -11.94
N GLU A 50 2.18 4.93 -12.19
CA GLU A 50 1.43 6.02 -11.57
C GLU A 50 1.41 5.91 -10.03
N VAL A 51 1.19 4.71 -9.50
CA VAL A 51 1.21 4.48 -8.04
C VAL A 51 2.60 4.70 -7.45
N MET A 52 3.66 4.29 -8.16
CA MET A 52 5.04 4.52 -7.71
C MET A 52 5.39 5.99 -7.72
N GLU A 53 4.97 6.73 -8.74
CA GLU A 53 5.17 8.18 -8.82
C GLU A 53 4.47 8.90 -7.67
N GLU A 54 3.21 8.58 -7.41
CA GLU A 54 2.44 9.13 -6.29
C GLU A 54 3.07 8.81 -4.92
N ALA A 55 3.46 7.55 -4.72
CA ALA A 55 4.08 7.10 -3.47
C ALA A 55 5.45 7.75 -3.23
N SER A 56 6.21 8.04 -4.30
CA SER A 56 7.54 8.66 -4.21
C SER A 56 7.52 10.10 -3.65
N GLY A 57 6.38 10.79 -3.74
CA GLY A 57 6.20 12.14 -3.20
C GLY A 57 5.95 12.20 -1.69
N THR A 58 5.87 11.06 -1.01
CA THR A 58 5.47 10.95 0.40
C THR A 58 6.30 9.91 1.15
N CYS A 59 6.32 9.97 2.49
CA CYS A 59 6.90 8.90 3.30
C CYS A 59 5.98 7.68 3.25
N SER A 60 6.32 6.72 2.39
CA SER A 60 5.41 5.67 1.96
C SER A 60 5.97 4.25 2.11
N ILE A 61 5.05 3.31 2.31
CA ILE A 61 5.29 1.87 2.29
C ILE A 61 4.41 1.27 1.20
N ILE A 62 4.96 0.36 0.39
CA ILE A 62 4.20 -0.42 -0.59
C ILE A 62 4.01 -1.84 -0.05
N ALA A 63 2.78 -2.22 0.23
CA ALA A 63 2.38 -3.60 0.51
C ALA A 63 1.66 -4.15 -0.72
N TYR A 64 2.10 -5.29 -1.26
CA TYR A 64 1.55 -5.77 -2.53
C TYR A 64 1.23 -7.27 -2.54
N THR A 65 0.25 -7.62 -3.38
CA THR A 65 -0.03 -8.98 -3.82
C THR A 65 -0.24 -8.94 -5.33
N LEU A 66 0.76 -9.34 -6.10
CA LEU A 66 0.70 -9.36 -7.56
C LEU A 66 1.07 -10.78 -8.01
N VAL A 67 0.15 -11.49 -8.65
CA VAL A 67 0.40 -12.84 -9.20
C VAL A 67 0.91 -12.76 -10.62
N ILE A 68 0.44 -11.76 -11.38
CA ILE A 68 0.90 -11.51 -12.75
C ILE A 68 2.40 -11.13 -12.70
N PRO A 69 3.30 -11.93 -13.31
CA PRO A 69 4.74 -11.69 -13.28
C PRO A 69 5.17 -10.50 -14.13
#